data_AF-A0A9D1PQV3-F1
#
_entry.id   AF-A0A9D1PQV3-F1
#
_cell.length_a   1.000
_cell.length_b   1.000
_cell.length_c   1.000
_cell.angle_alpha   90.00
_cell.angle_beta   90.00
_cell.angle_gamma   90.00
#
_symmetry.space_group_name_H-M   'P 1'
#
loop_
_entity.id
_entity.type
_entity.pdbx_description
1 polymer ?
#
loop_
_entity_poly.entity_id
_entity_poly.type
_entity_poly.pdbx_seq_one_letter_code
_entity_poly.pdbx_strand_id
1 'polypeptide(L)'
;VLWTDDVTPYKKRKVRILNGAHTMMVLAAHLAGLETVKEAMDDELVFSFMKKGVFDEIIPTLDLPKDELVQFANDVIERFQNPFIKHYLLSIALNSVSKYQVRVLPSVLEYIKENNKEPKCLVFSLAALIAFYRTDAANDNPDVMEFMKTASVDDILAKTEYWGTDLSFLKESIDKYLAAIDEKGIREAMSEVVNG
;
A
#
# COMPACT_ATOMS: atom_id res chain seq x y z
N VAL A 1 -9.11 12.50 25.39
CA VAL A 1 -9.67 11.12 25.40
C VAL A 1 -11.04 11.18 24.77
N LEU A 2 -11.28 10.40 23.71
CA LEU A 2 -12.59 10.24 23.07
C LEU A 2 -13.35 9.11 23.80
N TRP A 3 -14.54 9.40 24.31
CA TRP A 3 -15.43 8.41 24.91
C TRP A 3 -16.48 8.04 23.87
N THR A 4 -16.55 6.76 23.50
CA THR A 4 -17.50 6.20 22.52
C THR A 4 -17.90 4.80 22.97
N ASP A 5 -19.15 4.43 22.72
CA ASP A 5 -19.69 3.11 23.05
C ASP A 5 -19.21 2.02 22.05
N ASP A 6 -18.72 2.43 20.87
CA ASP A 6 -18.06 1.56 19.89
C ASP A 6 -16.75 2.18 19.36
N VAL A 7 -15.65 1.47 19.57
CA VAL A 7 -14.29 1.85 19.12
C VAL A 7 -13.94 1.30 17.75
N THR A 8 -14.77 0.41 17.20
CA THR A 8 -14.50 -0.36 15.97
C THR A 8 -14.28 0.55 14.76
N PRO A 9 -15.11 1.58 14.49
CA PRO A 9 -14.90 2.49 13.36
C PRO A 9 -13.58 3.26 13.45
N TYR A 10 -13.21 3.72 14.65
CA TYR A 10 -11.96 4.44 14.88
C TYR A 10 -10.72 3.55 14.73
N LYS A 11 -10.82 2.28 15.11
CA LYS A 11 -9.78 1.28 14.84
C LYS A 11 -9.66 1.01 13.33
N LYS A 12 -10.78 0.83 12.61
CA LYS A 12 -10.79 0.68 11.13
C LYS A 12 -10.12 1.90 10.49
N ARG A 13 -10.53 3.13 10.83
CA ARG A 13 -9.91 4.38 10.33
C ARG A 13 -8.39 4.38 10.49
N LYS A 14 -7.87 4.09 11.69
CA LYS A 14 -6.42 4.06 11.95
C LYS A 14 -5.72 2.98 11.12
N VAL A 15 -6.23 1.76 11.12
CA VAL A 15 -5.65 0.63 10.37
C VAL A 15 -5.60 0.93 8.87
N ARG A 16 -6.60 1.64 8.35
CA ARG A 16 -6.75 1.90 6.91
C ARG A 16 -5.98 3.13 6.46
N ILE A 17 -6.12 4.24 7.17
CA ILE A 17 -5.45 5.48 6.78
C ILE A 17 -3.98 5.47 7.23
N LEU A 18 -3.70 5.33 8.53
CA LEU A 18 -2.33 5.41 9.02
C LEU A 18 -1.51 4.19 8.60
N ASN A 19 -1.98 2.99 8.95
CA ASN A 19 -1.23 1.77 8.68
C ASN A 19 -1.27 1.39 7.19
N GLY A 20 -2.38 1.66 6.50
CA GLY A 20 -2.50 1.47 5.05
C GLY A 20 -1.58 2.41 4.27
N ALA A 21 -1.52 3.71 4.60
CA ALA A 21 -0.61 4.66 3.95
C ALA A 21 0.86 4.20 4.01
N HIS A 22 1.33 3.76 5.18
CA HIS A 22 2.64 3.15 5.31
C HIS A 22 2.77 1.93 4.38
N THR A 23 1.88 0.94 4.54
CA THR A 23 2.00 -0.34 3.84
C THR A 23 1.94 -0.18 2.32
N MET A 24 1.11 0.70 1.77
CA MET A 24 1.03 0.92 0.32
C MET A 24 2.24 1.68 -0.24
N MET A 25 2.88 2.55 0.55
CA MET A 25 3.95 3.44 0.10
C MET A 25 5.34 2.82 0.22
N VAL A 26 5.64 2.17 1.35
CA VAL A 26 7.05 1.92 1.74
C VAL A 26 7.82 1.04 0.77
N LEU A 27 7.18 0.08 0.12
CA LEU A 27 7.88 -0.86 -0.77
C LEU A 27 8.26 -0.18 -2.09
N ALA A 28 7.34 0.60 -2.66
CA ALA A 28 7.62 1.38 -3.85
C ALA A 28 8.63 2.50 -3.58
N ALA A 29 8.55 3.15 -2.40
CA ALA A 29 9.52 4.14 -1.97
C ALA A 29 10.93 3.55 -1.79
N HIS A 30 11.04 2.35 -1.23
CA HIS A 30 12.31 1.67 -1.07
C HIS A 30 12.91 1.26 -2.42
N LEU A 31 12.10 0.67 -3.30
CA LEU A 31 12.52 0.36 -4.68
C LEU A 31 12.95 1.62 -5.43
N ALA A 32 12.39 2.79 -5.10
CA ALA A 32 12.76 4.09 -5.67
C ALA A 32 14.07 4.67 -5.12
N GLY A 33 14.78 3.93 -4.25
CA GLY A 33 16.08 4.29 -3.70
C GLY A 33 16.02 5.11 -2.41
N LEU A 34 14.85 5.20 -1.76
CA LEU A 34 14.69 5.94 -0.51
C LEU A 34 14.91 5.02 0.70
N GLU A 35 15.37 5.57 1.82
CA GLU A 35 15.67 4.81 3.04
C GLU A 35 14.68 5.07 4.17
N THR A 36 14.16 6.30 4.25
CA THR A 36 13.33 6.74 5.37
C THR A 36 11.94 7.22 4.93
N VAL A 37 10.99 7.18 5.87
CA VAL A 37 9.66 7.77 5.66
C VAL A 37 9.78 9.26 5.36
N LYS A 38 10.68 9.99 6.03
CA LYS A 38 10.87 11.42 5.79
C LYS A 38 11.30 11.70 4.34
N GLU A 39 12.27 10.94 3.82
CA GLU A 39 12.67 11.03 2.41
C GLU A 39 11.50 10.71 1.46
N ALA A 40 10.71 9.68 1.76
CA ALA A 40 9.51 9.34 1.00
C ALA A 40 8.46 10.47 0.99
N MET A 41 8.36 11.24 2.08
CA MET A 41 7.46 12.39 2.17
C MET A 41 8.01 13.66 1.52
N ASP A 42 9.34 13.78 1.38
CA ASP A 42 10.00 14.89 0.69
C ASP A 42 10.09 14.66 -0.82
N ASP A 43 9.99 13.41 -1.27
CA ASP A 43 9.93 13.04 -2.66
C ASP A 43 8.51 13.30 -3.23
N GLU A 44 8.41 14.26 -4.16
CA GLU A 44 7.11 14.71 -4.70
C GLU A 44 6.30 13.57 -5.34
N LEU A 45 6.96 12.64 -6.03
CA LEU A 45 6.29 11.54 -6.71
C LEU A 45 5.74 10.54 -5.69
N VAL A 46 6.56 10.11 -4.73
CA VAL A 46 6.16 9.14 -3.71
C VAL A 46 5.09 9.72 -2.78
N PHE A 47 5.22 11.00 -2.42
CA PHE A 47 4.21 11.70 -1.65
C PHE A 47 2.88 11.79 -2.42
N SER A 48 2.93 12.12 -3.72
CA SER A 48 1.72 12.16 -4.56
C SER A 48 1.05 10.80 -4.70
N PHE A 49 1.83 9.73 -4.87
CA PHE A 49 1.34 8.36 -4.89
C PHE A 49 0.61 7.97 -3.61
N MET A 50 1.24 8.21 -2.44
CA MET A 50 0.61 7.94 -1.15
C MET A 50 -0.63 8.80 -0.94
N LYS A 51 -0.57 10.10 -1.26
CA LYS A 51 -1.70 11.01 -1.09
C LYS A 51 -2.89 10.60 -1.95
N LYS A 52 -2.69 10.26 -3.23
CA LYS A 52 -3.78 9.74 -4.08
C LYS A 52 -4.38 8.45 -3.53
N GLY A 53 -3.55 7.47 -3.17
CA GLY A 53 -4.04 6.22 -2.58
C GLY A 53 -4.86 6.45 -1.30
N VAL A 54 -4.42 7.37 -0.43
CA VAL A 54 -5.16 7.66 0.81
C VAL A 54 -6.46 8.42 0.55
N PHE A 55 -6.39 9.56 -0.16
CA PHE A 55 -7.52 10.48 -0.28
C PHE A 55 -8.54 10.05 -1.32
N ASP A 56 -8.09 9.46 -2.43
CA ASP A 56 -8.94 9.14 -3.57
C ASP A 56 -9.37 7.66 -3.56
N GLU A 57 -8.65 6.78 -2.86
CA GLU A 57 -8.89 5.33 -2.92
C GLU A 57 -9.20 4.68 -1.56
N ILE A 58 -8.62 5.14 -0.44
CA ILE A 58 -8.91 4.59 0.91
C ILE A 58 -10.08 5.32 1.57
N ILE A 59 -10.02 6.66 1.66
CA ILE A 59 -11.04 7.46 2.36
C ILE A 59 -12.46 7.18 1.86
N PRO A 60 -12.73 7.07 0.54
CA PRO A 60 -14.08 6.81 0.04
C PRO A 60 -14.69 5.48 0.50
N THR A 61 -13.86 4.51 0.93
CA THR A 61 -14.32 3.17 1.34
C THR A 61 -14.61 3.08 2.86
N LEU A 62 -14.57 4.20 3.57
CA LEU A 62 -14.74 4.23 5.03
C LEU A 62 -16.07 4.88 5.40
N ASP A 63 -16.81 4.18 6.26
CA ASP A 63 -18.11 4.61 6.77
C ASP A 63 -17.95 5.54 7.99
N LEU A 64 -17.36 6.70 7.75
CA LEU A 64 -17.20 7.80 8.73
C LEU A 64 -17.35 9.15 8.01
N PRO A 65 -17.67 10.24 8.72
CA PRO A 65 -17.74 11.57 8.13
C PRO A 65 -16.45 11.93 7.37
N LYS A 66 -16.59 12.35 6.11
CA LYS A 66 -15.46 12.57 5.20
C LYS A 66 -14.49 13.62 5.74
N ASP A 67 -15.00 14.67 6.35
CA ASP A 67 -14.22 15.73 7.00
C ASP A 67 -13.35 15.19 8.14
N GLU A 68 -13.88 14.30 8.98
CA GLU A 68 -13.09 13.63 10.01
C GLU A 68 -11.99 12.72 9.44
N LEU A 69 -12.29 12.00 8.35
CA LEU A 69 -11.33 11.13 7.67
C LEU A 69 -10.20 11.93 7.02
N VAL A 70 -10.56 13.03 6.35
CA VAL A 70 -9.61 13.97 5.73
C VAL A 70 -8.73 14.63 6.78
N GLN A 71 -9.30 15.09 7.90
CA GLN A 71 -8.52 15.65 9.00
C GLN A 71 -7.54 14.62 9.56
N PHE A 72 -8.00 13.40 9.83
CA PHE A 72 -7.14 12.33 10.33
C PHE A 72 -6.02 11.97 9.33
N ALA A 73 -6.29 11.98 8.03
CA ALA A 73 -5.28 11.75 7.00
C ALA A 73 -4.21 12.87 6.96
N ASN A 74 -4.62 14.13 7.12
CA ASN A 74 -3.68 15.25 7.22
C ASN A 74 -2.81 15.13 8.49
N ASP A 75 -3.39 14.79 9.64
CA ASP A 75 -2.63 14.55 10.88
C ASP A 75 -1.60 13.41 10.70
N VAL A 76 -1.94 12.37 9.93
CA VAL A 76 -1.02 11.28 9.58
C VAL A 76 0.14 11.79 8.72
N ILE A 77 -0.14 12.62 7.71
CA ILE A 77 0.88 13.22 6.84
C ILE A 77 1.86 14.07 7.66
N GLU A 78 1.35 14.94 8.54
CA GLU A 78 2.19 15.77 9.42
C GLU A 78 3.14 14.91 10.27
N ARG A 79 2.64 13.78 10.77
CA ARG A 79 3.44 12.83 11.56
C ARG A 79 4.53 12.16 10.73
N PHE A 80 4.25 11.81 9.48
CA PHE A 80 5.25 11.20 8.60
C PHE A 80 6.32 12.20 8.18
N GLN A 81 5.98 13.49 8.12
CA GLN A 81 6.90 14.59 7.81
C GLN A 81 7.75 15.04 9.00
N ASN A 82 7.57 14.46 10.20
CA ASN A 82 8.32 14.86 11.39
C ASN A 82 9.84 14.62 11.21
N PRO A 83 10.68 15.69 11.16
CA PRO A 83 12.11 15.57 10.88
C PRO A 83 12.92 14.97 12.04
N PHE A 84 12.34 14.90 13.25
CA PHE A 84 13.03 14.39 14.43
C PHE A 84 12.91 12.87 14.62
N ILE A 85 12.09 12.20 13.79
CA ILE A 85 11.87 10.75 13.86
C ILE A 85 12.44 10.09 12.61
N LYS A 86 13.54 9.35 12.77
CA LYS A 86 14.10 8.55 11.68
C LYS A 86 13.40 7.18 11.63
N HIS A 87 12.41 7.05 10.76
CA HIS A 87 11.66 5.82 10.57
C HIS A 87 12.08 5.15 9.26
N TYR A 88 12.81 4.03 9.35
CA TYR A 88 13.34 3.32 8.18
C TYR A 88 12.25 2.54 7.45
N LEU A 89 12.26 2.60 6.12
CA LEU A 89 11.28 1.90 5.28
C LEU A 89 11.34 0.38 5.50
N LEU A 90 12.54 -0.19 5.60
CA LEU A 90 12.71 -1.63 5.83
C LEU A 90 12.19 -2.11 7.20
N SER A 91 12.23 -1.25 8.23
CA SER A 91 11.59 -1.58 9.53
C SER A 91 10.07 -1.69 9.39
N ILE A 92 9.48 -0.92 8.48
CA ILE A 92 8.04 -0.96 8.20
C ILE A 92 7.70 -2.11 7.24
N ALA A 93 8.62 -2.46 6.32
CA ALA A 93 8.47 -3.54 5.35
C ALA A 93 8.45 -4.95 5.96
N LEU A 94 8.91 -5.13 7.20
CA LEU A 94 8.85 -6.41 7.92
C LEU A 94 7.44 -7.02 7.87
N ASN A 95 7.27 -8.27 7.46
CA ASN A 95 5.99 -8.98 7.39
C ASN A 95 4.95 -8.30 6.46
N SER A 96 5.38 -7.80 5.30
CA SER A 96 4.52 -6.99 4.42
C SER A 96 3.33 -7.72 3.82
N VAL A 97 3.40 -9.04 3.57
CA VAL A 97 2.25 -9.81 3.04
C VAL A 97 1.07 -9.76 4.02
N SER A 98 1.29 -10.15 5.28
CA SER A 98 0.24 -10.11 6.32
C SER A 98 -0.26 -8.69 6.61
N LYS A 99 0.64 -7.69 6.56
CA LYS A 99 0.27 -6.28 6.70
C LYS A 99 -0.62 -5.82 5.55
N TYR A 100 -0.30 -6.19 4.31
CA TYR A 100 -1.07 -5.82 3.13
C TYR A 100 -2.50 -6.38 3.21
N GLN A 101 -2.64 -7.67 3.54
CA GLN A 101 -3.92 -8.35 3.72
C GLN A 101 -4.86 -7.60 4.68
N VAL A 102 -4.34 -7.10 5.80
CA VAL A 102 -5.17 -6.45 6.82
C VAL A 102 -5.36 -4.95 6.58
N ARG A 103 -4.34 -4.27 6.03
CA ARG A 103 -4.29 -2.80 6.01
C ARG A 103 -4.72 -2.20 4.68
N VAL A 104 -4.45 -2.87 3.56
CA VAL A 104 -4.66 -2.31 2.20
C VAL A 104 -5.72 -3.11 1.43
N LEU A 105 -5.62 -4.44 1.42
CA LEU A 105 -6.45 -5.28 0.57
C LEU A 105 -7.96 -5.04 0.73
N PRO A 106 -8.53 -4.90 1.95
CA PRO A 106 -9.96 -4.67 2.02
C PRO A 106 -10.38 -3.30 1.46
N SER A 107 -9.46 -2.34 1.22
CA SER A 107 -9.80 -1.05 0.57
C SER A 107 -9.83 -1.23 -0.92
N VAL A 108 -8.95 -2.09 -1.46
CA VAL A 108 -9.02 -2.54 -2.85
C VAL A 108 -10.39 -3.17 -3.14
N LEU A 109 -10.79 -4.14 -2.32
CA LEU A 109 -12.04 -4.88 -2.54
C LEU A 109 -13.27 -3.99 -2.35
N GLU A 110 -13.30 -3.14 -1.33
CA GLU A 110 -14.41 -2.23 -1.05
C GLU A 110 -14.53 -1.15 -2.14
N TYR A 111 -13.41 -0.58 -2.60
CA TYR A 111 -13.40 0.38 -3.72
C TYR A 111 -13.93 -0.23 -5.02
N ILE A 112 -13.48 -1.45 -5.38
CA ILE A 112 -13.95 -2.15 -6.58
C ILE A 112 -15.45 -2.42 -6.50
N LYS A 113 -15.92 -2.89 -5.35
CA LYS A 113 -17.34 -3.16 -5.10
C LYS A 113 -18.20 -1.90 -5.26
N GLU A 114 -17.73 -0.75 -4.75
CA GLU A 114 -18.50 0.49 -4.75
C GLU A 114 -18.44 1.25 -6.08
N ASN A 115 -17.31 1.17 -6.79
CA ASN A 115 -17.04 2.01 -7.96
C ASN A 115 -17.04 1.23 -9.29
N ASN A 116 -17.06 -0.10 -9.23
CA ASN A 116 -16.91 -0.98 -10.40
C ASN A 116 -15.65 -0.67 -11.23
N LYS A 117 -14.57 -0.25 -10.54
CA LYS A 117 -13.25 0.05 -11.11
C LYS A 117 -12.16 -0.20 -10.09
N GLU A 118 -10.95 -0.46 -10.56
CA GLU A 118 -9.78 -0.69 -9.71
C GLU A 118 -9.22 0.63 -9.11
N PRO A 119 -8.81 0.62 -7.83
CA PRO A 119 -8.02 1.69 -7.24
C PRO A 119 -6.57 1.54 -7.69
N LYS A 120 -6.15 2.35 -8.67
CA LYS A 120 -4.88 2.20 -9.37
C LYS A 120 -3.68 2.25 -8.43
N CYS A 121 -3.65 3.17 -7.45
CA CYS A 121 -2.51 3.32 -6.54
C CYS A 121 -2.40 2.11 -5.59
N LEU A 122 -3.53 1.65 -5.04
CA LEU A 122 -3.55 0.48 -4.17
C LEU A 122 -3.18 -0.80 -4.94
N VAL A 123 -3.70 -1.02 -6.16
CA VAL A 123 -3.32 -2.18 -6.99
C VAL A 123 -1.83 -2.10 -7.39
N PHE A 124 -1.32 -0.92 -7.74
CA PHE A 124 0.12 -0.73 -7.98
C PHE A 124 0.95 -1.06 -6.74
N SER A 125 0.47 -0.75 -5.53
CA SER A 125 1.19 -1.11 -4.31
C SER A 125 1.30 -2.62 -4.08
N LEU A 126 0.37 -3.43 -4.59
CA LEU A 126 0.50 -4.89 -4.63
C LEU A 126 1.57 -5.33 -5.65
N ALA A 127 1.63 -4.71 -6.82
CA ALA A 127 2.69 -4.98 -7.80
C ALA A 127 4.08 -4.61 -7.23
N ALA A 128 4.19 -3.45 -6.55
CA ALA A 128 5.40 -3.05 -5.86
C ALA A 128 5.79 -4.01 -4.72
N LEU A 129 4.79 -4.60 -4.02
CA LEU A 129 5.03 -5.66 -3.05
C LEU A 129 5.64 -6.89 -3.72
N ILE A 130 5.05 -7.38 -4.81
CA ILE A 130 5.57 -8.54 -5.55
C ILE A 130 7.00 -8.25 -6.04
N ALA A 131 7.23 -7.10 -6.66
CA ALA A 131 8.56 -6.68 -7.12
C ALA A 131 9.58 -6.61 -5.97
N PHE A 132 9.18 -6.07 -4.81
CA PHE A 132 10.05 -5.98 -3.63
C PHE A 132 10.44 -7.37 -3.09
N TYR A 133 9.52 -8.33 -3.05
CA TYR A 133 9.82 -9.70 -2.60
C TYR A 133 10.69 -10.49 -3.58
N ARG A 134 10.84 -10.03 -4.83
CA ARG A 134 11.82 -10.58 -5.78
C ARG A 134 13.25 -10.09 -5.53
N THR A 135 13.44 -9.13 -4.64
CA THR A 135 14.77 -8.66 -4.19
C THR A 135 15.27 -9.45 -2.97
N ASP A 136 16.48 -9.13 -2.50
CA ASP A 136 17.02 -9.67 -1.25
C ASP A 136 16.72 -8.78 -0.02
N ALA A 137 15.93 -7.70 -0.19
CA ALA A 137 15.61 -6.76 0.88
C ALA A 137 14.39 -7.17 1.72
N ALA A 138 13.62 -8.18 1.26
CA ALA A 138 12.44 -8.64 1.98
C ALA A 138 12.81 -9.28 3.33
N ASN A 139 11.94 -9.06 4.31
CA ASN A 139 12.05 -9.66 5.63
C ASN A 139 10.66 -10.09 6.10
N ASP A 140 10.42 -11.39 6.04
CA ASP A 140 9.17 -12.05 6.40
C ASP A 140 9.48 -13.47 6.90
N ASN A 141 8.46 -14.28 7.14
CA ASN A 141 8.65 -15.71 7.33
C ASN A 141 9.41 -16.31 6.12
N PRO A 142 10.44 -17.16 6.33
CA PRO A 142 11.18 -17.82 5.25
C PRO A 142 10.32 -18.45 4.15
N ASP A 143 9.22 -19.12 4.52
CA ASP A 143 8.33 -19.76 3.55
C ASP A 143 7.59 -18.74 2.68
N VAL A 144 7.22 -17.59 3.27
CA VAL A 144 6.59 -16.47 2.55
C VAL A 144 7.58 -15.83 1.60
N MET A 145 8.82 -15.61 2.06
CA MET A 145 9.87 -15.02 1.22
C MET A 145 10.19 -15.92 0.03
N GLU A 146 10.41 -17.21 0.26
CA GLU A 146 10.73 -18.17 -0.81
C GLU A 146 9.60 -18.25 -1.83
N PHE A 147 8.35 -18.37 -1.36
CA PHE A 147 7.19 -18.43 -2.24
C PHE A 147 7.04 -17.15 -3.06
N MET A 148 7.02 -15.97 -2.42
CA MET A 148 6.81 -14.70 -3.11
C MET A 148 7.95 -14.35 -4.08
N LYS A 149 9.16 -14.85 -3.82
CA LYS A 149 10.34 -14.63 -4.68
C LYS A 149 10.30 -15.46 -5.96
N THR A 150 9.79 -16.69 -5.90
CA THR A 150 9.93 -17.68 -6.97
C THR A 150 8.63 -18.04 -7.69
N ALA A 151 7.48 -17.89 -7.04
CA ALA A 151 6.20 -18.26 -7.60
C ALA A 151 5.80 -17.37 -8.79
N SER A 152 4.96 -17.92 -9.66
CA SER A 152 4.34 -17.15 -10.74
C SER A 152 3.39 -16.09 -10.16
N VAL A 153 3.13 -15.03 -10.93
CA VAL A 153 2.14 -14.02 -10.51
C VAL A 153 0.76 -14.65 -10.32
N ASP A 154 0.39 -15.60 -11.18
CA ASP A 154 -0.86 -16.37 -11.06
C ASP A 154 -0.95 -17.08 -9.70
N ASP A 155 0.08 -17.83 -9.32
CA ASP A 155 0.11 -18.55 -8.05
C ASP A 155 0.08 -17.61 -6.85
N ILE A 156 0.79 -16.47 -6.95
CA ILE A 156 0.77 -15.44 -5.91
C ILE A 156 -0.65 -14.92 -5.73
N LEU A 157 -1.33 -14.48 -6.79
CA LEU A 157 -2.67 -13.90 -6.70
C LEU A 157 -3.73 -14.93 -6.27
N ALA A 158 -3.59 -16.19 -6.67
CA ALA A 158 -4.48 -17.27 -6.28
C ALA A 158 -4.29 -17.76 -4.84
N LYS A 159 -3.22 -17.35 -4.14
CA LYS A 159 -2.90 -17.83 -2.78
C LYS A 159 -3.81 -17.23 -1.71
N THR A 160 -5.02 -17.79 -1.59
CA THR A 160 -6.05 -17.38 -0.63
C THR A 160 -5.59 -17.41 0.84
N GLU A 161 -4.58 -18.20 1.18
CA GLU A 161 -3.95 -18.18 2.51
C GLU A 161 -3.34 -16.81 2.85
N TYR A 162 -2.80 -16.10 1.85
CA TYR A 162 -2.17 -14.78 2.03
C TYR A 162 -3.19 -13.64 1.95
N TRP A 163 -4.18 -13.78 1.07
CA TRP A 163 -5.09 -12.68 0.75
C TRP A 163 -6.47 -12.83 1.38
N GLY A 164 -6.83 -14.01 1.86
CA GLY A 164 -8.19 -14.35 2.30
C GLY A 164 -9.20 -14.51 1.15
N THR A 165 -8.80 -14.26 -0.10
CA THR A 165 -9.60 -14.41 -1.32
C THR A 165 -8.69 -14.59 -2.53
N ASP A 166 -9.24 -15.02 -3.67
CA ASP A 166 -8.50 -15.15 -4.93
C ASP A 166 -8.44 -13.79 -5.62
N LEU A 167 -7.22 -13.29 -5.89
CA LEU A 167 -6.98 -11.99 -6.51
C LEU A 167 -6.68 -12.08 -8.00
N SER A 168 -6.87 -13.24 -8.64
CA SER A 168 -6.55 -13.46 -10.07
C SER A 168 -7.29 -12.52 -11.02
N PHE A 169 -8.40 -11.93 -10.59
CA PHE A 169 -9.10 -10.89 -11.35
C PHE A 169 -8.27 -9.60 -11.53
N LEU A 170 -7.22 -9.37 -10.72
CA LEU A 170 -6.29 -8.25 -10.85
C LEU A 170 -5.10 -8.56 -11.77
N LYS A 171 -5.01 -9.78 -12.33
CA LYS A 171 -3.81 -10.27 -13.04
C LYS A 171 -3.35 -9.33 -14.15
N GLU A 172 -4.28 -8.86 -14.99
CA GLU A 172 -3.97 -7.98 -16.11
C GLU A 172 -3.27 -6.68 -15.65
N SER A 173 -3.84 -6.02 -14.63
CA SER A 173 -3.26 -4.80 -14.06
C SER A 173 -1.92 -5.07 -13.36
N ILE A 174 -1.80 -6.17 -12.63
CA ILE A 174 -0.56 -6.53 -11.93
C ILE A 174 0.56 -6.83 -12.93
N ASP A 175 0.30 -7.62 -13.98
CA ASP A 175 1.28 -7.89 -15.04
C ASP A 175 1.73 -6.59 -15.71
N LYS A 176 0.77 -5.72 -16.05
CA LYS A 176 1.06 -4.41 -16.65
C LYS A 176 1.99 -3.59 -15.76
N TYR A 177 1.71 -3.51 -14.45
CA TYR A 177 2.54 -2.74 -13.52
C TYR A 177 3.91 -3.38 -13.30
N LEU A 178 3.99 -4.70 -13.17
CA LEU A 178 5.27 -5.41 -13.04
C LEU A 178 6.13 -5.23 -14.30
N ALA A 179 5.55 -5.36 -15.50
CA ALA A 179 6.26 -5.09 -16.75
C ALA A 179 6.78 -3.65 -16.81
N ALA A 180 5.96 -2.66 -16.42
CA ALA A 180 6.40 -1.27 -16.35
C ALA A 180 7.55 -1.04 -15.34
N ILE A 181 7.50 -1.70 -14.18
CA ILE A 181 8.56 -1.66 -13.17
C ILE A 181 9.86 -2.26 -13.73
N ASP A 182 9.77 -3.41 -14.41
CA ASP A 182 10.93 -4.11 -14.95
C ASP A 182 11.56 -3.37 -16.14
N GLU A 183 10.74 -2.80 -17.04
CA GLU A 183 11.21 -2.14 -18.27
C GLU A 183 11.66 -0.70 -18.06
N LYS A 184 10.95 0.06 -17.22
CA LYS A 184 11.12 1.52 -17.06
C LYS A 184 11.65 1.92 -15.68
N GLY A 185 11.63 0.99 -14.73
CA GLY A 185 11.91 1.27 -13.32
C GLY A 185 10.69 1.75 -12.54
N ILE A 186 10.73 1.53 -11.23
CA ILE A 186 9.61 1.82 -10.31
C ILE A 186 9.15 3.28 -10.34
N ARG A 187 10.05 4.25 -10.55
CA ARG A 187 9.71 5.67 -10.53
C ARG A 187 8.85 6.06 -11.74
N GLU A 188 9.23 5.61 -12.93
CA GLU A 188 8.44 5.89 -14.14
C GLU A 188 7.09 5.15 -14.08
N ALA A 189 7.09 3.89 -13.67
CA ALA A 189 5.86 3.11 -13.50
C ALA A 189 4.90 3.76 -12.48
N MET A 190 5.42 4.27 -11.36
CA MET A 190 4.64 5.00 -10.37
C MET A 190 4.11 6.34 -10.93
N SER A 191 4.91 7.04 -11.72
CA SER A 191 4.52 8.30 -12.38
C SER A 191 3.32 8.09 -13.31
N GLU A 192 3.32 7.02 -14.10
CA GLU A 192 2.19 6.66 -14.98
C GLU A 192 0.89 6.41 -14.17
N VAL A 193 1.00 5.78 -13.00
CA VAL A 193 -0.14 5.55 -12.10
C VAL A 193 -0.63 6.83 -11.45
N VAL A 194 0.30 7.71 -11.04
CA VAL A 194 -0.04 9.00 -10.43
C VAL A 194 -0.64 9.96 -11.45
N ASN A 195 -0.24 9.91 -12.73
CA ASN A 195 -0.68 10.89 -13.73
C ASN A 195 -1.83 10.41 -14.64
N GLY A 196 -2.11 9.11 -14.72
CA GLY A 196 -3.16 8.53 -15.57
C GLY A 196 -4.48 8.26 -14.88
#